data_AF-A0A1V3RZU3-F1
#
_entry.id   AF-A0A1V3RZU3-F1
#
_cell.length_a   1.000
_cell.length_b   1.000
_cell.length_c   1.000
_cell.angle_alpha   90.00
_cell.angle_beta   90.00
_cell.angle_gamma   90.00
#
_symmetry.space_group_name_H-M   'P 1'
#
loop_
_entity.id
_entity.type
_entity.pdbx_description
1 polymer ?
#
loop_
_entity_poly.entity_id
_entity_poly.type
_entity_poly.pdbx_seq_one_letter_code
_entity_poly.pdbx_strand_id
1 'polypeptide(L)' 'MVDTDDTFDGVDCLPISLIQPRYRVVLAGKCFFHIEETSTGRVRGFRTDHNEACYLARRLERSA' A
#
# COMPACT_ATOMS: atom_id res chain seq x y z
N MET A 1 -5.72 13.64 -24.31
CA MET A 1 -4.43 13.37 -23.65
C MET A 1 -4.37 14.28 -22.44
N VAL A 2 -4.62 13.74 -21.25
CA VAL A 2 -4.28 14.41 -19.99
C VAL A 2 -3.11 13.61 -19.45
N ASP A 3 -1.96 14.23 -19.59
CA ASP A 3 -0.71 13.84 -18.98
C ASP A 3 -0.72 14.49 -17.59
N THR A 4 -0.94 13.69 -16.56
CA THR A 4 -0.71 14.10 -15.18
C THR A 4 0.58 13.43 -14.73
N ASP A 5 1.68 13.94 -15.28
CA ASP A 5 2.99 13.84 -14.67
C ASP A 5 2.98 14.62 -13.35
N ASP A 6 2.67 13.90 -12.27
CA ASP A 6 2.81 14.42 -10.90
C ASP A 6 4.31 14.41 -10.55
N THR A 7 5.02 15.39 -11.11
CA THR A 7 6.37 15.75 -10.69
C THR A 7 6.29 16.25 -9.24
N PHE A 8 6.56 15.37 -8.29
CA PHE A 8 6.73 15.74 -6.89
C PHE A 8 8.14 16.29 -6.70
N ASP A 9 8.23 17.62 -6.76
CA ASP A 9 9.44 18.43 -6.65
C ASP A 9 10.07 18.35 -5.25
N GLY A 10 11.36 18.00 -5.23
CA GLY A 10 12.38 18.36 -4.25
C GLY A 10 11.95 18.72 -2.83
N VAL A 11 11.81 17.72 -1.96
CA VAL A 11 12.14 17.85 -0.53
C VAL A 11 13.30 16.92 -0.25
N ASP A 12 14.30 17.35 0.52
CA ASP A 12 15.50 16.58 0.84
C ASP A 12 15.14 15.19 1.42
N CYS A 13 15.11 14.18 0.55
CA CYS A 13 14.54 12.88 0.87
C CYS A 13 15.48 12.10 1.79
N LEU A 14 15.20 12.09 3.09
CA LEU A 14 15.46 10.89 3.90
C LEU A 14 15.02 9.68 3.06
N PRO A 15 15.84 8.60 2.98
CA PRO A 15 15.61 7.57 1.98
C PRO A 15 14.16 7.11 2.10
N ILE A 16 13.41 7.24 1.00
CA ILE A 16 11.95 6.99 0.91
C ILE A 16 11.56 5.63 1.51
N SER A 17 12.54 4.72 1.65
CA SER A 17 12.48 3.46 2.37
C SER A 17 12.21 3.55 3.87
N LEU A 18 12.40 4.69 4.56
CA LEU A 18 12.10 4.81 6.00
C LEU A 18 10.61 5.02 6.29
N ILE A 19 9.85 5.52 5.31
CA ILE A 19 8.45 5.94 5.49
C ILE A 19 7.48 5.02 4.72
N GLN A 20 7.99 4.14 3.84
CA GLN A 20 7.14 3.22 3.10
C GLN A 20 6.57 2.10 4.01
N PRO A 21 5.23 1.93 4.05
CA PRO A 21 4.62 0.81 4.75
C PRO A 21 5.02 -0.52 4.08
N ARG A 22 5.26 -1.56 4.90
CA ARG A 22 5.61 -2.91 4.41
C ARG A 22 4.41 -3.58 3.75
N TYR A 23 3.19 -3.19 4.10
CA TYR A 23 1.96 -3.71 3.51
C TYR A 23 1.14 -2.61 2.85
N ARG A 24 0.77 -2.83 1.59
CA ARG A 24 -0.09 -1.92 0.81
C ARG A 24 -1.46 -2.55 0.58
N VAL A 25 -2.49 -1.72 0.63
CA VAL A 25 -3.87 -2.10 0.27
C VAL A 25 -4.12 -1.71 -1.18
N VAL A 26 -4.46 -2.70 -2.01
CA VAL A 26 -4.67 -2.51 -3.44
C VAL A 26 -6.11 -2.88 -3.82
N LEU A 27 -6.77 -2.02 -4.58
CA LEU A 27 -8.07 -2.30 -5.19
C LEU A 27 -7.87 -3.24 -6.39
N ALA A 28 -8.41 -4.46 -6.31
CA ALA A 28 -8.33 -5.45 -7.38
C ALA A 28 -9.65 -5.67 -8.13
N GLY A 29 -10.72 -4.96 -7.75
CA GLY A 29 -12.02 -5.08 -8.40
C GLY A 29 -13.10 -4.28 -7.70
N LYS A 30 -14.36 -4.66 -7.95
CA LYS A 30 -15.52 -3.98 -7.36
C LYS A 30 -15.68 -4.41 -5.91
N CYS A 31 -15.42 -3.49 -4.97
CA CYS A 31 -15.39 -3.78 -3.53
C CYS A 31 -14.51 -4.99 -3.21
N PHE A 32 -13.31 -5.04 -3.81
CA PHE A 32 -12.36 -6.12 -3.59
C PHE A 32 -10.97 -5.54 -3.46
N PHE A 33 -10.38 -5.78 -2.30
CA PHE A 33 -9.08 -5.28 -1.88
C PHE A 33 -8.19 -6.45 -1.51
N HIS A 34 -6.91 -6.35 -1.83
CA HIS A 34 -5.92 -7.28 -1.33
C HIS A 34 -4.79 -6.52 -0.62
N ILE A 35 -4.16 -7.21 0.32
CA ILE A 35 -3.04 -6.68 1.07
C ILE A 35 -1.80 -7.34 0.48
N GLU A 36 -0.94 -6.54 -0.16
CA GLU A 36 0.33 -7.01 -0.69
C GLU A 36 1.49 -6.53 0.17
N GLU A 37 2.50 -7.39 0.33
CA GLU A 37 3.77 -7.01 0.96
C GLU A 37 4.63 -6.26 -0.05
N THR A 38 5.00 -5.02 0.26
CA THR A 38 5.78 -4.13 -0.61
C THR A 38 7.14 -4.72 -1.00
N SER A 39 7.81 -5.42 -0.07
CA SER A 39 9.13 -5.98 -0.29
C SER A 39 9.14 -7.23 -1.17
N THR A 40 8.08 -8.04 -1.12
CA THR A 40 8.04 -9.36 -1.78
C THR A 40 6.99 -9.46 -2.89
N GLY A 41 6.06 -8.50 -2.96
CA GLY A 41 4.87 -8.56 -3.81
C GLY A 41 3.87 -9.65 -3.41
N ARG A 42 4.05 -10.32 -2.25
CA ARG A 42 3.17 -11.43 -1.86
C ARG A 42 1.87 -10.91 -1.27
N VAL A 43 0.77 -11.49 -1.73
CA VAL A 43 -0.55 -11.20 -1.17
C VAL A 43 -0.70 -11.92 0.18
N ARG A 44 -0.95 -11.14 1.23
CA ARG A 44 -1.16 -11.61 2.61
C ARG A 44 -2.62 -11.83 2.96
N GLY A 45 -3.55 -11.32 2.15
CA GLY A 45 -4.98 -11.54 2.34
C GLY A 45 -5.85 -10.73 1.41
N PHE A 46 -7.15 -11.04 1.42
CA PHE A 46 -8.19 -10.41 0.61
C PHE A 46 -9.33 -9.91 1.48
N ARG A 47 -9.88 -8.74 1.19
CA ARG A 47 -11.02 -8.15 1.90
C ARG A 47 -11.96 -7.48 0.90
N THR A 48 -13.24 -7.47 1.22
CA THR A 48 -14.25 -6.78 0.40
C THR A 48 -14.43 -5.33 0.79
N ASP A 49 -13.92 -4.95 1.96
CA ASP A 49 -14.00 -3.61 2.51
C ASP A 49 -12.60 -3.00 2.68
N HIS A 50 -12.50 -1.70 2.42
CA HIS A 50 -11.24 -0.96 2.49
C HIS A 50 -10.73 -0.80 3.92
N ASN A 51 -11.63 -0.56 4.88
CA ASN A 51 -11.26 -0.40 6.29
C ASN A 51 -10.77 -1.73 6.87
N GLU A 52 -11.43 -2.84 6.53
CA GLU A 52 -10.97 -4.19 6.90
C GLU A 52 -9.60 -4.50 6.29
N ALA A 53 -9.37 -4.11 5.03
CA ALA A 53 -8.07 -4.26 4.39
C ALA A 53 -6.98 -3.45 5.09
N CYS A 54 -7.27 -2.20 5.43
CA CYS A 54 -6.38 -1.32 6.20
C CYS A 54 -6.08 -1.86 7.60
N TYR A 55 -7.11 -2.37 8.29
CA TYR A 55 -6.95 -2.97 9.61
C TYR A 55 -6.03 -4.20 9.55
N LEU A 56 -6.19 -5.06 8.54
CA LEU A 56 -5.32 -6.21 8.33
C LEU A 56 -3.87 -5.78 8.04
N ALA A 57 -3.66 -4.80 7.15
CA ALA A 57 -2.33 -4.26 6.87
C ALA A 57 -1.64 -3.78 8.15
N ARG A 58 -2.33 -2.98 8.98
CA ARG A 58 -1.79 -2.50 10.28
C ARG A 58 -1.49 -3.62 11.26
N ARG A 59 -2.29 -4.69 11.27
CA ARG A 59 -2.02 -5.87 12.11
C ARG A 59 -0.79 -6.62 11.64
N LEU A 60 -0.62 -6.78 10.33
CA LEU A 60 0.55 -7.42 9.74
C LEU A 60 1.82 -6.62 10.03
N GLU A 61 1.77 -5.29 9.99
CA GLU A 61 2.90 -4.43 10.41
C GLU A 61 3.30 -4.67 11.87
N ARG A 62 2.33 -4.89 12.77
CA ARG A 62 2.58 -5.13 14.20
C ARG A 62 3.07 -6.55 14.51
N SER A 63 2.83 -7.50 13.60
CA SER A 63 3.21 -8.91 13.77
C SER A 63 4.50 -9.29 13.04
N ALA A 64 5.13 -8.35 12.34
CA ALA A 64 6.33 -8.55 11.53
C ALA A 64 7.56 -7.87 12.14
#